data_AF-A0A7C5DY23-F1
#
_entry.id   AF-A0A7C5DY23-F1
#
_cell.length_a   1.000
_cell.length_b   1.000
_cell.length_c   1.000
_cell.angle_alpha   90.00
_cell.angle_beta   90.00
_cell.angle_gamma   90.00
#
_symmetry.space_group_name_H-M   'P 1'
#
loop_
_entity.id
_entity.type
_entity.pdbx_description
1 polymer ?
#
loop_
_entity_poly.entity_id
_entity_poly.type
_entity_poly.pdbx_seq_one_letter_code
_entity_poly.pdbx_strand_id
1 'polypeptide(L)' 'MIIPRLKGLYDSLGTSEKKVANYIITRADDVIHYTITELAHFSGSSEATVYRLVKKLGFSGYQSFKITLARELSVP' A
#
# COMPACT_ATOMS: atom_id res chain seq x y z
N MET A 1 -0.18 -0.94 12.67
CA MET A 1 -0.93 0.16 12.03
C MET A 1 -0.22 0.65 10.78
N ILE A 2 -0.63 0.20 9.61
CA ILE A 2 -0.06 0.51 8.29
C ILE A 2 -0.40 1.95 7.88
N ILE A 3 -1.65 2.39 8.03
CA ILE A 3 -2.09 3.73 7.59
C ILE A 3 -1.30 4.86 8.29
N PRO A 4 -1.11 4.87 9.63
CA PRO A 4 -0.28 5.88 10.28
C PRO A 4 1.17 5.89 9.78
N ARG A 5 1.75 4.73 9.49
CA ARG A 5 3.11 4.63 8.92
C ARG A 5 3.18 5.22 7.51
N LEU A 6 2.16 4.96 6.68
CA LEU A 6 2.05 5.57 5.35
C LEU A 6 1.94 7.09 5.44
N LYS A 7 1.10 7.61 6.36
CA LYS A 7 0.96 9.05 6.60
C LYS A 7 2.28 9.69 7.05
N GLY A 8 3.00 9.06 7.99
CA GLY A 8 4.28 9.55 8.48
C GLY A 8 5.41 9.52 7.43
N LEU A 9 5.36 8.58 6.48
CA LEU A 9 6.31 8.53 5.37
C LEU A 9 5.92 9.43 4.20
N TYR A 10 4.67 9.88 4.12
CA TYR A 10 4.07 10.41 2.89
C TYR A 10 4.90 11.51 2.23
N ASP A 11 5.41 12.48 3.01
CA ASP A 11 6.17 13.61 2.47
C ASP A 11 7.54 13.20 1.89
N SER A 12 8.11 12.09 2.40
CA SER A 12 9.38 11.51 1.92
C SER A 12 9.23 10.59 0.71
N LEU A 13 7.99 10.32 0.27
CA LEU A 13 7.72 9.46 -0.87
C LEU A 13 7.90 10.22 -2.20
N GLY A 14 8.42 9.52 -3.22
CA GLY A 14 8.42 10.05 -4.58
C GLY A 14 7.00 10.13 -5.16
N THR A 15 6.82 10.86 -6.27
CA THR A 15 5.50 11.10 -6.87
C THR A 15 4.69 9.82 -7.12
N SER A 16 5.31 8.78 -7.68
CA SER A 16 4.62 7.51 -7.94
C SER A 16 4.30 6.73 -6.65
N GLU A 17 5.18 6.78 -5.64
CA GLU A 17 4.95 6.16 -4.33
C GLU A 17 3.81 6.88 -3.58
N LYS A 18 3.73 8.21 -3.69
CA LYS A 18 2.62 9.02 -3.13
C LYS A 18 1.26 8.61 -3.69
N LYS A 19 1.18 8.29 -4.99
CA LYS A 19 -0.06 7.79 -5.61
C LYS A 19 -0.51 6.46 -4.99
N VAL A 20 0.41 5.50 -4.85
CA VAL A 20 0.12 4.20 -4.22
C VAL A 20 -0.27 4.39 -2.75
N ALA A 21 0.50 5.18 -2.00
CA ALA A 21 0.22 5.47 -0.60
C ALA A 21 -1.15 6.12 -0.42
N ASN A 22 -1.48 7.12 -1.25
CA ASN A 22 -2.78 7.79 -1.20
C ASN A 22 -3.93 6.82 -1.49
N TYR A 23 -3.76 5.93 -2.48
CA TYR A 23 -4.77 4.92 -2.80
C TYR A 23 -4.99 3.97 -1.62
N ILE A 24 -3.90 3.47 -1.00
CA ILE A 24 -4.01 2.59 0.17
C ILE A 24 -4.69 3.32 1.36
N ILE A 25 -4.35 4.58 1.62
CA ILE A 25 -4.94 5.36 2.72
C ILE A 25 -6.44 5.59 2.51
N THR A 26 -6.87 5.82 1.26
CA THR A 26 -8.25 6.21 0.96
C THR A 26 -9.17 5.03 0.63
N ARG A 27 -8.61 3.91 0.16
CA ARG A 27 -9.35 2.75 -0.36
C ARG A 27 -8.81 1.43 0.16
N ALA A 28 -8.41 1.36 1.44
CA ALA A 28 -7.79 0.20 2.06
C ALA A 28 -8.64 -1.09 1.92
N ASP A 29 -9.97 -0.97 2.05
CA ASP A 29 -10.93 -2.07 1.92
C ASP A 29 -10.93 -2.68 0.51
N ASP A 30 -10.65 -1.88 -0.52
CA ASP A 30 -10.55 -2.39 -1.88
C ASP A 30 -9.19 -3.08 -2.10
N VAL A 31 -8.11 -2.52 -1.54
CA VAL A 31 -6.73 -3.02 -1.71
C VAL A 31 -6.56 -4.46 -1.25
N ILE A 32 -7.25 -4.88 -0.20
CA ILE A 32 -7.15 -6.26 0.30
C ILE A 32 -7.67 -7.31 -0.70
N HIS A 33 -8.51 -6.89 -1.65
CA HIS A 33 -9.02 -7.74 -2.72
C HIS A 33 -8.14 -7.73 -3.97
N TYR A 34 -7.23 -6.77 -4.11
CA TYR A 34 -6.41 -6.61 -5.30
C TYR A 34 -5.15 -7.48 -5.31
N THR A 35 -4.76 -7.88 -6.51
CA THR A 35 -3.40 -8.27 -6.87
C THR A 35 -2.48 -7.04 -6.91
N ILE A 36 -1.16 -7.26 -6.98
CA ILE A 36 -0.20 -6.16 -7.11
C ILE A 36 -0.40 -5.39 -8.42
N THR A 37 -0.75 -6.10 -9.50
CA THR A 37 -1.03 -5.55 -10.82
C THR A 37 -2.26 -4.64 -10.79
N GLU A 38 -3.33 -5.05 -10.14
CA GLU A 38 -4.54 -4.24 -9.97
C GLU A 38 -4.27 -3.01 -9.11
N LEU A 39 -3.56 -3.15 -7.99
CA LEU A 39 -3.21 -1.98 -7.18
C LEU A 39 -2.33 -1.00 -7.97
N ALA A 40 -1.37 -1.49 -8.75
CA ALA A 40 -0.57 -0.65 -9.63
C ALA A 40 -1.45 0.09 -10.64
N HIS A 41 -2.38 -0.61 -11.29
CA HIS A 41 -3.34 -0.03 -12.23
C HIS A 41 -4.21 1.05 -11.59
N PHE A 42 -4.92 0.73 -10.50
CA PHE A 42 -5.85 1.67 -9.86
C PHE A 42 -5.16 2.86 -9.19
N SER A 43 -3.93 2.69 -8.72
CA SER A 43 -3.12 3.80 -8.21
C SER A 43 -2.44 4.63 -9.30
N GLY A 44 -2.54 4.25 -10.57
CA GLY A 44 -1.83 4.93 -11.67
C GLY A 44 -0.30 4.87 -11.50
N SER A 45 0.20 3.70 -11.11
CA SER A 45 1.61 3.41 -10.86
C SER A 45 2.04 2.08 -11.51
N SER A 46 3.28 1.64 -11.26
CA SER A 46 3.80 0.35 -11.71
C SER A 46 3.91 -0.65 -10.57
N GLU A 47 3.88 -1.94 -10.87
CA GLU A 47 4.07 -3.01 -9.86
C GLU A 47 5.39 -2.83 -9.09
N ALA A 48 6.46 -2.41 -9.77
CA ALA A 48 7.74 -2.09 -9.14
C ALA A 48 7.63 -0.94 -8.12
N THR A 49 6.77 0.05 -8.38
CA THR A 49 6.51 1.15 -7.44
C THR A 49 5.75 0.65 -6.21
N VAL A 50 4.71 -0.16 -6.42
CA VAL A 50 3.96 -0.79 -5.32
C VAL A 50 4.90 -1.64 -4.47
N TYR A 51 5.73 -2.48 -5.11
CA TYR A 51 6.70 -3.33 -4.44
C TYR A 51 7.70 -2.52 -3.60
N ARG A 52 8.28 -1.44 -4.15
CA ARG A 52 9.20 -0.57 -3.40
C ARG A 52 8.53 0.07 -2.19
N LEU A 53 7.29 0.56 -2.33
CA LEU A 53 6.57 1.16 -1.21
C LEU A 53 6.35 0.14 -0.08
N VAL A 54 5.86 -1.07 -0.39
CA VAL A 54 5.64 -2.09 0.65
C VAL A 54 6.96 -2.56 1.28
N LYS A 55 8.07 -2.59 0.52
CA LYS A 55 9.41 -2.83 1.08
C LYS A 55 9.87 -1.70 2.01
N LYS A 56 9.60 -0.44 1.66
CA LYS A 56 9.88 0.74 2.49
C LYS A 56 9.09 0.72 3.81
N LEU A 57 7.90 0.12 3.79
CA LEU A 57 7.10 -0.18 4.98
C LEU A 57 7.62 -1.39 5.78
N GLY A 58 8.68 -2.06 5.33
CA GLY A 58 9.30 -3.19 6.03
C GLY A 58 8.66 -4.56 5.74
N PHE A 59 7.81 -4.66 4.72
CA PHE A 59 7.24 -5.95 4.32
C PHE A 59 8.18 -6.71 3.38
N SER A 60 8.18 -8.03 3.44
CA SER A 60 8.96 -8.88 2.55
C SER A 60 8.47 -8.83 1.08
N GLY A 61 7.20 -8.51 0.88
CA GLY A 61 6.57 -8.34 -0.43
C GLY A 61 5.09 -7.95 -0.33
N TYR A 62 4.39 -7.89 -1.47
CA TYR A 62 3.00 -7.45 -1.52
C TYR A 62 2.04 -8.36 -0.74
N GLN A 63 2.24 -9.69 -0.80
CA GLN A 63 1.35 -10.62 -0.11
C GLN A 63 1.41 -10.48 1.41
N SER A 64 2.61 -10.29 2.00
CA SER A 64 2.75 -10.08 3.46
C SER A 64 2.17 -8.73 3.90
N PHE A 65 2.32 -7.69 3.07
CA PHE A 65 1.61 -6.43 3.24
C PHE A 65 0.09 -6.64 3.25
N LYS A 66 -0.47 -7.32 2.23
CA LYS A 66 -1.91 -7.50 2.07
C LYS A 66 -2.56 -8.28 3.23
N ILE A 67 -1.90 -9.35 3.68
CA ILE A 67 -2.34 -10.12 4.86
C ILE A 67 -2.38 -9.23 6.11
N THR A 68 -1.35 -8.41 6.30
CA THR A 68 -1.28 -7.51 7.47
C THR A 68 -2.34 -6.42 7.40
N LEU A 69 -2.57 -5.84 6.22
CA LEU A 69 -3.63 -4.85 5.99
C LEU A 69 -5.01 -5.44 6.28
N ALA A 70 -5.32 -6.63 5.76
CA ALA A 70 -6.58 -7.31 6.01
C ALA A 70 -6.81 -7.59 7.49
N ARG A 71 -5.77 -8.00 8.22
CA ARG A 71 -5.84 -8.19 9.68
C ARG A 71 -6.16 -6.88 10.39
N GLU A 72 -5.51 -5.78 10.03
CA GLU A 72 -5.77 -4.47 10.66
C GLU A 72 -7.18 -3.94 10.39
N LEU A 73 -7.76 -4.23 9.22
CA LEU A 73 -9.15 -3.85 8.89
C LEU A 73 -10.21 -4.75 9.55
N SER A 74 -9.81 -5.97 9.96
CA SER A 74 -10.73 -6.94 10.59
C SER A 74 -10.82 -6.79 12.11
N VAL A 75 -9.99 -5.94 12.72
CA VAL A 75 -10.02 -5.67 14.16
C VAL A 75 -11.02 -4.52 14.41
N PRO A 76 -12.03 -4.70 15.29
CA PRO A 76 -13.03 -3.67 15.62
C PRO A 76 -12.42 -2.41 16.25
#